data_AF-A0A0K2GYD8-F1
#
_entry.id   AF-A0A0K2GYD8-F1
#
_cell.length_a   1.000
_cell.length_b   1.000
_cell.length_c   1.000
_cell.angle_alpha   90.00
_cell.angle_beta   90.00
_cell.angle_gamma   90.00
#
_symmetry.space_group_name_H-M   'P 1'
#
loop_
_entity.id
_entity.type
_entity.pdbx_description
1 polymer ?
#
loop_
_entity_poly.entity_id
_entity_poly.type
_entity_poly.pdbx_seq_one_letter_code
_entity_poly.pdbx_strand_id
1 'polypeptide(L)'
;MSENPSALSSNSDNETPAGKGTAAVSPFEVRTPTGTDDPLSSAEIEQYRQEINRLDNLIIDAIRRRTAISKAVGKTRLGSGGTRLVHGREVQIINSFRDELGPEGPAIASALLRMGRGRLG
;
A
#
# COMPACT_ATOMS: atom_id res chain seq x y z
N MET A 1 -41.45 -7.98 44.93
CA MET A 1 -40.79 -8.61 43.76
C MET A 1 -41.20 -7.90 42.48
N SER A 2 -40.27 -7.18 41.86
CA SER A 2 -40.01 -7.26 40.42
C SER A 2 -38.90 -6.28 40.10
N GLU A 3 -37.68 -6.78 40.23
CA GLU A 3 -36.51 -6.23 39.56
C GLU A 3 -36.74 -6.37 38.05
N ASN A 4 -36.55 -5.28 37.30
CA ASN A 4 -36.47 -5.37 35.85
C ASN A 4 -35.04 -4.95 35.46
N PRO A 5 -34.14 -5.89 35.17
CA PRO A 5 -32.77 -5.59 34.82
C PRO A 5 -32.62 -5.32 33.33
N SER A 6 -31.74 -4.36 33.04
CA SER A 6 -31.15 -4.01 31.75
C SER A 6 -30.95 -5.17 30.77
N ALA A 7 -31.35 -4.95 29.51
CA ALA A 7 -30.61 -5.48 28.37
C ALA A 7 -30.56 -4.42 27.27
N LEU A 8 -29.35 -3.89 27.12
CA LEU A 8 -28.89 -2.92 26.14
C LEU A 8 -29.13 -3.47 24.72
N SER A 9 -29.95 -2.80 23.93
CA SER A 9 -30.04 -3.01 22.49
C SER A 9 -29.43 -1.80 21.80
N SER A 10 -28.18 -1.94 21.37
CA SER A 10 -27.58 -1.08 20.36
C SER A 10 -26.57 -1.91 19.57
N ASN A 11 -27.10 -2.64 18.60
CA ASN A 11 -26.36 -3.04 17.42
C ASN A 11 -26.03 -1.76 16.64
N SER A 12 -24.76 -1.42 16.52
CA SER A 12 -24.12 -0.70 15.41
C SER A 12 -22.75 -0.28 15.89
N ASP A 13 -21.72 -0.88 15.30
CA ASP A 13 -20.46 -0.23 14.92
C ASP A 13 -19.60 -1.30 14.24
N ASN A 14 -20.12 -1.86 13.14
CA ASN A 14 -19.26 -2.43 12.11
C ASN A 14 -18.96 -1.30 11.11
N GLU A 15 -18.12 -0.36 11.52
CA GLU A 15 -17.40 0.47 10.56
C GLU A 15 -16.28 -0.38 9.98
N THR A 16 -16.61 -1.13 8.94
CA THR A 16 -15.61 -1.49 7.92
C THR A 16 -15.44 -0.24 7.05
N PRO A 17 -14.33 0.52 7.12
CA PRO A 17 -14.10 1.53 6.12
C PRO A 17 -13.71 0.79 4.83
N ALA A 18 -14.47 1.10 3.79
CA ALA A 18 -14.35 0.55 2.45
C ALA A 18 -12.96 0.84 1.84
N GLY A 19 -12.00 -0.04 2.09
CA GLY A 19 -10.84 -0.20 1.23
C GLY A 19 -11.28 -0.93 -0.03
N LYS A 20 -11.56 -0.21 -1.12
CA LYS A 20 -11.59 -0.78 -2.47
C LYS A 20 -10.16 -1.23 -2.86
N GLY A 21 -9.67 -2.28 -2.21
CA GLY A 21 -8.34 -2.86 -2.38
C GLY A 21 -8.39 -4.02 -3.39
N THR A 22 -8.05 -3.70 -4.64
CA THR A 22 -7.38 -4.55 -5.65
C THR A 22 -7.62 -6.07 -5.60
N ALA A 23 -8.45 -6.58 -6.51
CA ALA A 23 -8.61 -8.01 -6.79
C ALA A 23 -7.30 -8.79 -7.13
N ALA A 24 -6.17 -8.10 -7.31
CA ALA A 24 -4.86 -8.70 -7.58
C ALA A 24 -4.13 -9.18 -6.31
N VAL A 25 -4.46 -8.66 -5.13
CA VAL A 25 -3.89 -9.09 -3.85
C VAL A 25 -4.91 -9.99 -3.17
N SER A 26 -4.76 -11.30 -3.36
CA SER A 26 -5.59 -12.29 -2.65
C SER A 26 -5.40 -12.17 -1.14
N PRO A 27 -6.45 -12.37 -0.33
CA PRO A 27 -6.31 -12.41 1.11
C PRO A 27 -5.41 -13.58 1.51
N PHE A 28 -4.38 -13.29 2.31
CA PHE A 28 -3.55 -14.27 3.00
C PHE A 28 -3.83 -14.12 4.49
N GLU A 29 -4.21 -15.22 5.16
CA GLU A 29 -4.53 -15.18 6.58
C GLU A 29 -3.25 -15.11 7.41
N VAL A 30 -3.01 -13.94 8.00
CA VAL A 30 -1.87 -13.70 8.88
C VAL A 30 -2.28 -14.05 10.31
N ARG A 31 -1.68 -15.12 10.84
CA ARG A 31 -1.69 -15.49 12.24
C ARG A 31 -0.58 -14.72 12.97
N THR A 32 -0.95 -14.10 14.08
CA THR A 32 -0.01 -13.45 14.98
C THR A 32 0.18 -14.33 16.20
N PRO A 33 1.37 -14.93 16.41
CA PRO A 33 1.74 -15.61 17.65
C PRO A 33 1.43 -14.76 18.89
N THR A 34 0.69 -15.30 19.85
CA THR A 34 0.40 -14.62 21.12
C THR A 34 1.13 -15.31 22.27
N GLY A 35 2.33 -14.85 22.57
CA GLY A 35 3.15 -15.37 23.68
C GLY A 35 4.29 -16.29 23.24
N THR A 36 5.13 -16.68 24.21
CA THR A 36 6.35 -17.45 23.96
C THR A 36 6.10 -18.92 23.59
N ASP A 37 4.93 -19.44 23.93
CA ASP A 37 4.61 -20.87 23.80
C ASP A 37 3.81 -21.21 22.52
N ASP A 38 3.60 -20.22 21.65
CA ASP A 38 2.87 -20.36 20.38
C ASP A 38 3.71 -19.86 19.19
N PRO A 39 4.92 -20.39 18.96
CA PRO A 39 5.70 -19.98 17.79
C PRO A 39 5.03 -20.46 16.49
N LEU A 40 5.25 -19.71 15.40
CA LEU A 40 4.99 -20.24 14.07
C LEU A 40 5.85 -21.49 13.83
N SER A 41 5.25 -22.55 13.30
CA SER A 41 5.98 -23.71 12.83
C SER A 41 6.85 -23.37 11.62
N SER A 42 7.86 -24.20 11.35
CA SER A 42 8.72 -24.02 10.17
C SER A 42 7.94 -24.08 8.85
N ALA A 43 6.87 -24.88 8.79
CA ALA A 43 6.01 -24.97 7.62
C ALA A 43 5.19 -23.68 7.40
N GLU A 44 4.64 -23.09 8.47
CA GLU A 44 3.94 -21.80 8.40
C GLU A 44 4.92 -20.70 7.95
N ILE A 45 6.11 -20.61 8.54
CA ILE A 45 7.11 -19.60 8.16
C ILE A 45 7.45 -19.71 6.66
N GLU A 46 7.58 -20.92 6.13
CA GLU A 46 7.85 -21.13 4.72
C GLU A 46 6.69 -20.66 3.83
N GLN A 47 5.44 -20.91 4.22
CA GLN A 47 4.27 -20.38 3.51
C GLN A 47 4.24 -18.85 3.50
N TYR A 48 4.59 -18.20 4.61
CA TYR A 48 4.63 -16.73 4.71
C TYR A 48 5.70 -16.16 3.78
N ARG A 49 6.87 -16.80 3.70
CA ARG A 49 7.94 -16.38 2.79
C ARG A 49 7.54 -16.53 1.32
N GLN A 50 6.86 -17.62 0.97
CA GLN A 50 6.33 -17.81 -0.37
C GLN A 50 5.33 -16.71 -0.74
N GLU A 51 4.48 -16.32 0.20
CA GLU A 51 3.54 -15.23 0.00
C GLU A 51 4.23 -13.87 -0.13
N ILE A 52 5.23 -13.58 0.71
CA ILE A 52 6.07 -12.37 0.58
C ILE A 52 6.70 -12.31 -0.81
N ASN A 53 7.29 -13.41 -1.28
CA ASN A 53 7.89 -13.47 -2.61
C ASN A 53 6.86 -13.22 -3.72
N ARG A 54 5.63 -13.72 -3.57
CA ARG A 54 4.52 -13.45 -4.51
C ARG A 54 4.19 -11.95 -4.54
N LEU A 55 4.04 -11.33 -3.37
CA LEU A 55 3.74 -9.90 -3.24
C LEU A 55 4.88 -9.03 -3.80
N ASP A 56 6.13 -9.40 -3.54
CA ASP A 56 7.30 -8.69 -4.08
C ASP A 56 7.32 -8.69 -5.61
N ASN A 57 7.01 -9.82 -6.23
CA ASN A 57 6.89 -9.91 -7.70
C ASN A 57 5.78 -8.98 -8.23
N LEU A 58 4.62 -8.94 -7.56
CA LEU A 58 3.53 -8.04 -7.93
C LEU A 58 3.93 -6.56 -7.79
N ILE A 59 4.63 -6.20 -6.72
CA ILE A 59 5.16 -4.86 -6.48
C ILE A 59 6.14 -4.49 -7.60
N ILE A 60 7.09 -5.37 -7.93
CA ILE A 60 8.09 -5.13 -8.98
C ILE A 60 7.42 -4.88 -10.33
N ASP A 61 6.43 -5.69 -10.71
CA ASP A 61 5.72 -5.52 -11.98
C ASP A 61 4.89 -4.24 -12.02
N ALA A 62 4.21 -3.90 -10.92
CA ALA A 62 3.50 -2.65 -10.78
C ALA A 62 4.44 -1.43 -10.90
N ILE A 63 5.61 -1.47 -10.25
CA ILE A 63 6.63 -0.42 -10.31
C ILE A 63 7.17 -0.26 -11.74
N ARG A 64 7.48 -1.35 -12.43
CA ARG A 64 7.95 -1.34 -13.82
C ARG A 64 6.92 -0.67 -14.73
N ARG A 65 5.65 -1.09 -14.63
CA ARG A 65 4.56 -0.50 -15.41
C ARG A 65 4.35 0.99 -15.11
N ARG A 66 4.33 1.36 -13.83
CA ARG A 66 4.22 2.77 -13.39
C ARG A 66 5.36 3.62 -13.95
N THR A 67 6.57 3.08 -13.96
CA THR A 67 7.76 3.77 -14.48
C THR A 67 7.65 4.01 -15.98
N ALA A 68 7.22 3.01 -16.75
CA ALA A 68 7.02 3.15 -18.19
C ALA A 68 5.97 4.23 -18.52
N ILE A 69 4.85 4.24 -17.81
CA ILE A 69 3.79 5.25 -17.95
C ILE A 69 4.33 6.65 -17.59
N SER A 70 5.03 6.78 -16.47
CA SER A 70 5.61 8.07 -16.04
C SER A 70 6.58 8.64 -17.07
N LYS A 71 7.42 7.80 -17.68
CA LYS A 71 8.33 8.21 -18.77
C LYS A 71 7.56 8.69 -20.01
N ALA A 72 6.50 7.98 -20.42
CA ALA A 72 5.68 8.35 -21.56
C ALA A 72 4.99 9.71 -21.37
N VAL A 73 4.44 9.95 -20.17
CA VAL A 73 3.86 11.26 -19.80
C VAL A 73 4.92 12.36 -19.85
N GLY A 74 6.10 12.13 -19.26
CA GLY A 74 7.19 13.10 -19.28
C GLY A 74 7.66 13.46 -20.69
N LYS A 75 7.78 12.46 -21.59
CA LYS A 75 8.14 12.67 -23.00
C LYS A 75 7.09 13.51 -23.74
N THR A 76 5.80 13.23 -23.50
CA THR A 76 4.69 13.95 -24.13
C THR A 76 4.68 15.42 -23.74
N ARG A 77 4.89 15.73 -22.45
CA ARG A 77 4.93 17.10 -21.95
C ARG A 77 6.08 17.92 -22.55
N LEU A 78 7.26 17.31 -22.65
CA LEU A 78 8.40 17.93 -23.33
C LEU A 78 8.14 18.19 -24.81
N GLY A 79 7.55 17.22 -25.51
CA GLY A 79 7.17 17.38 -26.91
C GLY A 79 6.16 18.50 -27.16
N SER A 80 5.40 18.89 -26.12
CA SER A 80 4.40 19.96 -26.17
C SER A 80 4.92 21.31 -25.64
N GLY A 81 6.24 21.46 -25.44
CA GLY A 81 6.85 22.68 -24.89
C GLY A 81 6.64 22.89 -23.39
N GLY A 82 6.04 21.92 -22.69
CA GLY A 82 5.87 21.96 -21.24
C GLY A 82 7.12 21.51 -20.49
N THR A 83 7.14 21.75 -19.18
CA THR A 83 8.22 21.25 -18.31
C THR A 83 8.18 19.73 -18.24
N ARG A 84 9.30 19.07 -17.91
CA ARG A 84 9.31 17.62 -17.65
C ARG A 84 8.54 17.27 -16.37
N LEU A 85 8.50 18.19 -15.40
CA LEU A 85 8.05 17.96 -14.01
C LEU A 85 6.94 18.92 -13.58
N VAL A 86 6.03 18.47 -12.72
CA VAL A 86 5.03 19.33 -12.06
C VAL A 86 5.21 19.20 -10.56
N HIS A 87 5.84 20.18 -9.94
CA HIS A 87 6.17 20.14 -8.51
C HIS A 87 4.94 19.84 -7.64
N GLY A 88 3.81 20.51 -7.90
CA GLY A 88 2.57 20.27 -7.16
C GLY A 88 2.07 18.83 -7.24
N ARG A 89 2.23 18.16 -8.41
CA ARG A 89 1.83 16.76 -8.56
C ARG A 89 2.75 15.82 -7.77
N GLU A 90 4.04 16.13 -7.70
CA GLU A 90 4.99 15.31 -6.95
C GLU A 90 4.74 15.39 -5.45
N VAL A 91 4.47 16.59 -4.94
CA VAL A 91 4.07 16.81 -3.53
C VAL A 91 2.80 16.02 -3.19
N GLN A 92 1.79 16.04 -4.07
CA GLN A 92 0.58 15.24 -3.89
C GLN A 92 0.88 13.73 -3.80
N ILE A 93 1.76 13.21 -4.66
CA ILE A 93 2.13 11.79 -4.64
C ILE A 93 2.86 11.44 -3.34
N ILE A 94 3.79 12.29 -2.89
CA ILE A 94 4.53 12.09 -1.64
C ILE A 94 3.58 12.07 -0.44
N ASN A 95 2.65 13.04 -0.36
CA ASN A 95 1.68 13.10 0.71
C ASN A 95 0.77 11.86 0.71
N SER A 96 0.25 11.45 -0.46
CA SER A 96 -0.57 10.24 -0.57
C SER A 96 0.16 8.99 -0.07
N PHE A 97 1.45 8.81 -0.40
CA PHE A 97 2.22 7.68 0.13
C PHE A 97 2.47 7.79 1.63
N ARG A 98 2.69 9.00 2.16
CA ARG A 98 2.81 9.22 3.60
C ARG A 98 1.54 8.87 4.35
N ASP A 99 0.39 9.26 3.81
CA ASP A 99 -0.90 9.07 4.47
C ASP A 99 -1.26 7.57 4.50
N GLU A 100 -0.88 6.79 3.48
CA GLU A 100 -1.15 5.34 3.39
C GLU A 100 -0.07 4.44 4.03
N LEU A 101 1.21 4.82 3.94
CA LEU A 101 2.35 3.99 4.38
C LEU A 101 3.12 4.58 5.57
N GLY A 102 2.64 5.69 6.13
CA GLY A 102 3.26 6.36 7.26
C GLY A 102 4.66 6.93 6.96
N PRO A 103 5.60 6.86 7.92
CA PRO A 103 6.93 7.50 7.82
C PRO A 103 7.76 7.07 6.61
N GLU A 104 7.60 5.83 6.14
CA GLU A 104 8.35 5.29 4.99
C GLU A 104 7.78 5.73 3.63
N GLY A 105 6.54 6.20 3.60
CA GLY A 105 5.82 6.60 2.40
C GLY A 105 6.58 7.61 1.52
N PRO A 106 7.07 8.74 2.08
CA PRO A 106 7.83 9.73 1.32
C PRO A 106 9.09 9.18 0.65
N ALA A 107 9.80 8.24 1.29
CA ALA A 107 11.00 7.63 0.74
C ALA A 107 10.68 6.74 -0.46
N ILE A 108 9.63 5.92 -0.35
CA ILE A 108 9.12 5.07 -1.42
C ILE A 108 8.63 5.92 -2.60
N ALA A 109 7.81 6.94 -2.35
CA ALA A 109 7.33 7.86 -3.38
C ALA A 109 8.48 8.55 -4.12
N SER A 110 9.49 9.01 -3.37
CA SER A 110 10.68 9.65 -3.93
C SER A 110 11.48 8.71 -4.84
N ALA A 111 11.64 7.44 -4.45
CA ALA A 111 12.27 6.43 -5.30
C ALA A 111 11.50 6.24 -6.62
N LEU A 112 10.17 6.08 -6.53
CA LEU A 112 9.29 5.91 -7.69
C LEU A 112 9.31 7.13 -8.64
N LEU A 113 9.35 8.34 -8.09
CA LEU A 113 9.47 9.57 -8.88
C LEU A 113 10.79 9.62 -9.64
N ARG A 114 11.92 9.31 -8.97
CA ARG A 114 13.25 9.26 -9.62
C ARG A 114 13.31 8.22 -10.75
N MET A 115 12.69 7.05 -10.59
CA MET A 115 12.64 6.03 -11.64
C MET A 115 11.92 6.51 -12.91
N GLY A 116 10.82 7.25 -12.74
CA GLY A 116 10.01 7.75 -13.85
C GLY A 116 10.60 8.95 -14.59
N ARG A 117 11.20 9.91 -13.86
CA ARG A 117 11.66 11.18 -14.44
C ARG A 117 13.16 11.33 -14.64
N GLY A 118 13.97 10.45 -14.04
CA GLY A 118 15.42 10.62 -13.89
C GLY A 118 15.80 11.32 -12.58
N ARG A 119 17.11 11.41 -12.30
CA ARG A 119 17.63 12.20 -11.18
C ARG A 119 17.46 13.68 -11.49
N LEU A 120 17.13 14.47 -10.46
CA LEU A 120 17.32 15.91 -10.52
C LEU A 120 18.84 16.11 -10.52
N GLY A 121 19.37 16.61 -11.63
CA GLY A 121 20.74 17.10 -11.71
C GLY A 121 20.88 18.42 -10.98
#